data_AF-A0A5J4UGQ3-F1
#
_entry.id   AF-A0A5J4UGQ3-F1
#
_cell.length_a   1.000
_cell.length_b   1.000
_cell.length_c   1.000
_cell.angle_alpha   90.00
_cell.angle_beta   90.00
_cell.angle_gamma   90.00
#
_symmetry.space_group_name_H-M   'P 1'
#
loop_
_entity.id
_entity.type
_entity.pdbx_description
1 polymer ?
#
loop_
_entity_poly.entity_id
_entity_poly.type
_entity_poly.pdbx_seq_one_letter_code
_entity_poly.pdbx_strand_id
1 'polypeptide(L)'
;NRLLKKREKEFRNNEDEQRIEIKKQNKKKQNWADGFITSDADDMGWNNQEQETQKVLDQREKEKEKELEKQKKEKENQKGKSKGKGKKKKKKKGSMIKDDDDDEVDSEEQEEQKEKKMNQDQRIQDEEEEEEEDDDDFTLPEGFVPLLESLPLATDQTAQGIQLYWAPKPFNLRAGHTRRAQDIPLVKSWYLEHCPPGAAVKIRVSYQKLLKNYVLNELHRKPPKPALKRSLLKALKGTKFFQATEIDWLEAGLQLCRQGYNMLNLLIHRKGLNYLHLDFNFNLKPIKTLTTKERKKSRFGNAFHLCREILRLAKLVVDVHAKFRLGEVDAYRLADGLQYIFAHVGQLTGMYRYKYKLMKQVRACKDLKHLIYHRFNTGAVGKGPGCGFWTPGWRVWLFFMRGIVPLLERWLGNLLARQFEGRHAKGTAKTVTKQRVESHFDLELRAAVMHDIVDMMPEGLKESKSRTILQHLSEAWRCWKANIPWKVPGLPSPIESLILKYVKLKADWWTNVAHYN
;
A
#
# COMPACT_ATOMS: atom_id res chain seq x y z
N ASN A 1 -48.56 -13.71 13.06
CA ASN A 1 -47.52 -13.86 14.11
C ASN A 1 -46.83 -15.22 14.16
N ARG A 2 -47.50 -16.37 14.30
CA ARG A 2 -46.83 -17.69 14.31
C ARG A 2 -46.12 -18.04 12.99
N LEU A 3 -46.74 -17.74 11.85
CA LEU A 3 -46.15 -17.95 10.51
C LEU A 3 -44.92 -17.08 10.24
N LEU A 4 -44.92 -15.83 10.71
CA LEU A 4 -43.76 -14.92 10.64
C LEU A 4 -42.57 -15.44 11.46
N LYS A 5 -42.82 -15.89 12.70
CA LYS A 5 -41.78 -16.51 13.53
C LYS A 5 -41.23 -17.81 12.92
N LYS A 6 -42.06 -18.59 12.22
CA LYS A 6 -41.63 -19.80 11.51
C LYS A 6 -40.72 -19.46 10.33
N ARG A 7 -41.11 -18.49 9.49
CA ARG A 7 -40.28 -17.98 8.39
C ARG A 7 -38.96 -17.36 8.85
N GLU A 8 -38.95 -16.61 9.94
CA GLU A 8 -37.69 -16.08 10.51
C GLU A 8 -36.77 -17.19 11.06
N LYS A 9 -37.34 -18.29 11.56
CA LYS A 9 -36.56 -19.44 12.04
C LYS A 9 -35.97 -20.22 10.85
N GLU A 10 -36.76 -20.41 9.79
CA GLU A 10 -36.29 -21.02 8.53
C GLU A 10 -35.18 -20.16 7.87
N PHE A 11 -35.33 -18.84 7.87
CA PHE A 11 -34.32 -17.93 7.32
C PHE A 11 -32.99 -17.97 8.09
N ARG A 12 -33.06 -18.00 9.44
CA ARG A 12 -31.87 -18.15 10.30
C ARG A 12 -31.18 -19.48 10.10
N ASN A 13 -31.94 -20.57 10.02
CA ASN A 13 -31.38 -21.90 9.76
C ASN A 13 -30.66 -21.95 8.40
N ASN A 14 -31.23 -21.33 7.35
CA ASN A 14 -30.57 -21.22 6.05
C ASN A 14 -29.28 -20.39 6.08
N GLU A 15 -29.23 -19.29 6.83
CA GLU A 15 -28.01 -18.50 7.01
C GLU A 15 -26.92 -19.28 7.78
N ASP A 16 -27.32 -20.06 8.78
CA ASP A 16 -26.41 -20.89 9.57
C ASP A 16 -25.86 -22.06 8.75
N GLU A 17 -26.70 -22.70 7.93
CA GLU A 17 -26.27 -23.73 6.96
C GLU A 17 -25.29 -23.16 5.93
N GLN A 18 -25.55 -21.97 5.36
CA GLN A 18 -24.62 -21.31 4.46
C GLN A 18 -23.28 -20.95 5.15
N ARG A 19 -23.32 -20.54 6.43
CA ARG A 19 -22.09 -20.27 7.21
C ARG A 19 -21.30 -21.54 7.49
N ILE A 20 -21.97 -22.65 7.77
CA ILE A 20 -21.34 -23.97 7.95
C ILE A 20 -20.72 -24.43 6.64
N GLU A 21 -21.39 -24.25 5.51
CA GLU A 21 -20.89 -24.61 4.18
C GLU A 21 -19.65 -23.76 3.81
N ILE A 22 -19.68 -22.45 4.08
CA ILE A 22 -18.53 -21.56 3.89
C ILE A 22 -17.35 -21.96 4.81
N LYS A 23 -17.62 -22.35 6.07
CA LYS A 23 -16.59 -22.86 6.99
C LYS A 23 -16.00 -24.18 6.49
N LYS A 24 -16.83 -25.11 5.99
CA LYS A 24 -16.38 -26.37 5.38
C LYS A 24 -15.55 -26.12 4.11
N GLN A 25 -15.95 -25.18 3.26
CA GLN A 25 -15.18 -24.80 2.07
C GLN A 25 -13.84 -24.13 2.43
N ASN A 26 -13.81 -23.29 3.46
CA ASN A 26 -12.57 -22.68 3.94
C ASN A 26 -11.65 -23.69 4.63
N LYS A 27 -12.20 -24.66 5.37
CA LYS A 27 -11.45 -25.77 5.97
C LYS A 27 -10.89 -26.72 4.90
N LYS A 28 -11.67 -27.02 3.84
CA LYS A 28 -11.18 -27.73 2.65
C LYS A 28 -10.07 -26.96 1.93
N LYS A 29 -10.16 -25.63 1.83
CA LYS A 29 -9.10 -24.79 1.24
C LYS A 29 -7.84 -24.71 2.11
N GLN A 30 -7.97 -24.74 3.44
CA GLN A 30 -6.85 -24.86 4.36
C GLN A 30 -6.20 -26.24 4.26
N ASN A 31 -6.97 -27.32 4.36
CA ASN A 31 -6.45 -28.68 4.21
C ASN A 31 -5.84 -28.92 2.82
N TRP A 32 -6.35 -28.28 1.78
CA TRP A 32 -5.76 -28.30 0.43
C TRP A 32 -4.44 -27.51 0.36
N ALA A 33 -4.30 -26.41 1.10
CA ALA A 33 -3.05 -25.65 1.21
C ALA A 33 -2.02 -26.36 2.12
N ASP A 34 -2.47 -27.08 3.14
CA ASP A 34 -1.63 -27.86 4.05
C ASP A 34 -1.18 -29.19 3.41
N GLY A 35 -2.01 -29.78 2.54
CA GLY A 35 -1.64 -30.94 1.71
C GLY A 35 -0.54 -30.65 0.67
N PHE A 36 -0.21 -29.38 0.43
CA PHE A 36 0.98 -28.97 -0.34
C PHE A 36 2.26 -28.93 0.51
N ILE A 37 2.16 -29.08 1.84
CA ILE A 37 3.23 -28.81 2.81
C ILE A 37 3.72 -30.06 3.55
N THR A 38 3.07 -31.21 3.44
CA THR A 38 3.45 -32.40 4.23
C THR A 38 3.64 -33.66 3.39
N SER A 39 4.89 -33.95 3.03
CA SER A 39 5.45 -35.27 3.31
C SER A 39 6.63 -35.02 4.25
N ASP A 40 6.64 -35.70 5.39
CA ASP A 40 7.68 -35.68 6.44
C ASP A 40 7.57 -34.56 7.49
N ALA A 41 6.50 -34.60 8.30
CA ALA A 41 6.54 -34.09 9.67
C ALA A 41 5.35 -34.63 10.48
N ASP A 42 5.34 -35.94 10.73
CA ASP A 42 4.58 -36.48 11.84
C ASP A 42 5.24 -36.11 13.17
N ASP A 43 4.39 -35.89 14.17
CA ASP A 43 4.65 -35.72 15.59
C ASP A 43 5.48 -34.51 16.06
N MET A 44 4.74 -33.44 16.37
CA MET A 44 4.77 -32.72 17.66
C MET A 44 4.58 -31.21 17.45
N GLY A 45 3.42 -30.68 17.85
CA GLY A 45 3.29 -29.23 18.13
C GLY A 45 2.00 -28.52 17.72
N TRP A 46 0.96 -29.21 17.27
CA TRP A 46 -0.29 -28.56 16.83
C TRP A 46 -1.23 -28.11 17.97
N ASN A 47 -1.01 -28.55 19.21
CA ASN A 47 -1.96 -28.28 20.31
C ASN A 47 -1.93 -26.86 20.89
N ASN A 48 -0.82 -26.10 20.78
CA ASN A 48 -0.72 -24.80 21.43
C ASN A 48 -1.29 -23.63 20.62
N GLN A 49 -1.28 -23.70 19.28
CA GLN A 49 -1.83 -22.64 18.43
C GLN A 49 -3.36 -22.68 18.34
N GLU A 50 -3.97 -23.86 18.41
CA GLU A 50 -5.42 -23.99 18.47
C GLU A 50 -5.98 -23.45 19.80
N GLN A 51 -5.28 -23.68 20.92
CA GLN A 51 -5.71 -23.15 22.21
C GLN A 51 -5.60 -21.61 22.31
N GLU A 52 -4.56 -21.00 21.74
CA GLU A 52 -4.44 -19.53 21.71
C GLU A 52 -5.45 -18.89 20.75
N THR A 53 -5.71 -19.53 19.60
CA THR A 53 -6.70 -19.02 18.64
C THR A 53 -8.13 -19.19 19.15
N GLN A 54 -8.44 -20.28 19.86
CA GLN A 54 -9.73 -20.46 20.52
C GLN A 54 -9.95 -19.43 21.64
N LYS A 55 -8.93 -19.15 22.48
CA LYS A 55 -9.02 -18.11 23.50
C LYS A 55 -9.30 -16.73 22.91
N VAL A 56 -8.69 -16.37 21.78
CA VAL A 56 -8.92 -15.08 21.10
C VAL A 56 -10.30 -15.01 20.45
N LEU A 57 -10.82 -16.15 19.96
CA LEU A 57 -12.18 -16.22 19.41
C LEU A 57 -13.24 -16.10 20.52
N ASP A 58 -13.06 -16.81 21.64
CA ASP A 58 -13.94 -16.72 22.81
C ASP A 58 -13.96 -15.31 23.41
N GLN A 59 -12.82 -14.61 23.41
CA GLN A 59 -12.71 -13.22 23.86
C GLN A 59 -13.48 -12.26 22.95
N ARG A 60 -13.43 -12.47 21.63
CA ARG A 60 -14.19 -11.70 20.65
C ARG A 60 -15.69 -11.98 20.68
N GLU A 61 -16.11 -13.20 21.02
CA GLU A 61 -17.53 -13.53 21.19
C GLU A 61 -18.08 -12.86 22.46
N LYS A 62 -17.32 -12.88 23.56
CA LYS A 62 -17.68 -12.14 24.79
C LYS A 62 -17.76 -10.62 24.57
N GLU A 63 -16.89 -10.05 23.73
CA GLU A 63 -16.96 -8.62 23.37
C GLU A 63 -18.21 -8.30 22.53
N LYS A 64 -18.58 -9.18 21.59
CA LYS A 64 -19.81 -9.02 20.79
C LYS A 64 -21.08 -9.16 21.62
N GLU A 65 -21.13 -10.08 22.58
CA GLU A 65 -22.27 -10.20 23.50
C GLU A 65 -22.44 -8.94 24.35
N LYS A 66 -21.34 -8.38 24.88
CA LYS A 66 -21.38 -7.11 25.63
C LYS A 66 -21.86 -5.94 24.77
N GLU A 67 -21.47 -5.90 23.50
CA GLU A 67 -21.90 -4.85 22.57
C GLU A 67 -23.38 -5.00 22.19
N LEU A 68 -23.87 -6.23 22.03
CA LEU A 68 -25.28 -6.53 21.79
C LEU A 68 -26.16 -6.20 23.01
N GLU A 69 -25.65 -6.47 24.21
CA GLU A 69 -26.33 -6.13 25.47
C GLU A 69 -26.39 -4.61 25.69
N LYS A 70 -25.33 -3.88 25.30
CA LYS A 70 -25.31 -2.42 25.31
C LYS A 70 -26.34 -1.82 24.33
N GLN A 71 -26.46 -2.39 23.12
CA GLN A 71 -27.48 -1.99 22.14
C GLN A 71 -28.91 -2.34 22.57
N LYS A 72 -29.11 -3.42 23.34
CA LYS A 72 -30.41 -3.74 23.95
C LYS A 72 -30.79 -2.72 25.04
N LYS A 73 -29.84 -2.36 25.91
CA LYS A 73 -30.05 -1.32 26.94
C LYS A 73 -30.33 0.07 26.34
N GLU A 74 -29.69 0.42 25.23
CA GLU A 74 -29.99 1.67 24.49
C GLU A 74 -31.38 1.66 23.84
N LYS A 75 -31.84 0.51 23.33
CA LYS A 75 -33.20 0.36 22.77
C LYS A 75 -34.31 0.33 23.83
N GLU A 76 -34.02 -0.14 25.04
CA GLU A 76 -34.95 -0.06 26.17
C GLU A 76 -35.10 1.38 26.68
N ASN A 77 -34.01 2.16 26.72
CA ASN A 77 -34.05 3.58 27.08
C ASN A 77 -34.82 4.48 26.07
N GLN A 78 -34.91 4.08 24.80
CA GLN A 78 -35.69 4.82 23.79
C GLN A 78 -37.20 4.51 23.80
N LYS A 79 -37.65 3.44 24.50
CA LYS A 79 -39.08 3.10 24.61
C LYS A 79 -39.84 3.89 25.68
N GLY A 80 -39.19 4.78 26.43
CA GLY A 80 -39.80 5.60 27.49
C GLY A 80 -40.40 6.95 27.05
N LYS A 81 -40.25 7.37 25.78
CA LYS A 81 -40.77 8.66 25.30
C LYS A 81 -41.43 8.56 23.91
N SER A 82 -42.72 8.20 23.88
CA SER A 82 -43.70 8.86 23.01
C SER A 82 -45.12 8.41 23.36
N LYS A 83 -45.89 9.32 23.97
CA LYS A 83 -47.35 9.25 24.06
C LYS A 83 -47.91 10.55 23.48
N GLY A 84 -48.91 10.41 22.60
CA GLY A 84 -49.78 11.47 22.09
C GLY A 84 -49.28 12.09 20.78
N LYS A 85 -50.09 12.38 19.77
CA LYS A 85 -51.53 12.35 19.47
C LYS A 85 -51.58 12.08 17.94
N GLY A 86 -52.52 11.38 17.32
CA GLY A 86 -53.97 11.54 17.37
C GLY A 86 -54.49 11.82 15.94
N LYS A 87 -55.12 10.81 15.34
CA LYS A 87 -56.13 10.80 14.26
C LYS A 87 -56.38 12.09 13.43
N LYS A 88 -56.48 11.94 12.10
CA LYS A 88 -57.78 11.92 11.37
C LYS A 88 -57.63 11.63 9.87
N LYS A 89 -58.37 10.61 9.41
CA LYS A 89 -58.82 10.44 8.01
C LYS A 89 -59.75 11.60 7.63
N LYS A 90 -59.67 12.06 6.37
CA LYS A 90 -60.80 12.69 5.67
C LYS A 90 -60.77 12.33 4.18
N LYS A 91 -61.86 11.70 3.74
CA LYS A 91 -62.37 11.56 2.37
C LYS A 91 -63.16 12.83 2.03
N LYS A 92 -63.10 13.32 0.78
CA LYS A 92 -64.18 13.92 -0.06
C LYS A 92 -63.51 14.70 -1.22
N LYS A 93 -63.76 14.33 -2.49
CA LYS A 93 -64.89 14.69 -3.40
C LYS A 93 -64.70 16.05 -4.10
N GLY A 94 -64.36 15.97 -5.40
CA GLY A 94 -65.01 16.56 -6.59
C GLY A 94 -65.40 18.04 -6.68
N SER A 95 -65.02 18.66 -7.81
CA SER A 95 -65.79 19.49 -8.78
C SER A 95 -64.78 19.91 -9.87
N MET A 96 -64.91 19.67 -11.19
CA MET A 96 -65.88 20.14 -12.21
C MET A 96 -66.30 21.62 -12.10
N ILE A 97 -65.81 22.43 -13.05
CA ILE A 97 -66.45 23.42 -13.97
C ILE A 97 -65.25 24.02 -14.75
N LYS A 98 -65.03 23.86 -16.08
CA LYS A 98 -65.75 24.19 -17.34
C LYS A 98 -65.47 25.61 -17.86
N ASP A 99 -65.49 25.68 -19.20
CA ASP A 99 -65.45 26.82 -20.13
C ASP A 99 -64.02 27.13 -20.62
N ASP A 100 -63.57 26.89 -21.86
CA ASP A 100 -64.08 26.97 -23.26
C ASP A 100 -63.20 27.98 -24.03
N ASP A 101 -62.96 27.65 -25.30
CA ASP A 101 -62.52 28.45 -26.46
C ASP A 101 -61.03 28.50 -26.90
N ASP A 102 -60.92 28.41 -28.24
CA ASP A 102 -59.84 28.66 -29.20
C ASP A 102 -58.85 27.51 -29.48
N ASP A 103 -59.13 26.59 -30.41
CA ASP A 103 -59.08 26.66 -31.90
C ASP A 103 -57.68 26.84 -32.52
N GLU A 104 -57.33 25.84 -33.33
CA GLU A 104 -56.52 25.89 -34.57
C GLU A 104 -55.20 26.66 -34.60
N VAL A 105 -54.08 26.06 -34.18
CA VAL A 105 -52.75 26.29 -34.80
C VAL A 105 -51.83 25.07 -34.56
N ASP A 106 -51.96 23.99 -35.33
CA ASP A 106 -50.93 22.92 -35.32
C ASP A 106 -50.85 22.11 -36.64
N SER A 107 -51.41 22.65 -37.72
CA SER A 107 -51.22 22.15 -39.08
C SER A 107 -50.15 22.91 -39.86
N GLU A 108 -49.88 24.18 -39.51
CA GLU A 108 -48.93 25.03 -40.23
C GLU A 108 -47.46 24.70 -39.91
N GLU A 109 -47.08 24.38 -38.66
CA GLU A 109 -45.68 24.07 -38.32
C GLU A 109 -45.19 22.73 -38.91
N GLN A 110 -46.10 21.78 -39.15
CA GLN A 110 -45.78 20.51 -39.80
C GLN A 110 -45.73 20.63 -41.34
N GLU A 111 -46.51 21.55 -41.91
CA GLU A 111 -46.40 21.94 -43.32
C GLU A 111 -45.13 22.75 -43.58
N GLU A 112 -44.77 23.67 -42.69
CA GLU A 112 -43.58 24.52 -42.85
C GLU A 112 -42.27 23.71 -42.82
N GLN A 113 -42.22 22.61 -42.05
CA GLN A 113 -41.08 21.69 -42.03
C GLN A 113 -41.05 20.76 -43.25
N LYS A 114 -42.19 20.44 -43.85
CA LYS A 114 -42.27 19.71 -45.14
C LYS A 114 -41.91 20.62 -46.31
N GLU A 115 -42.39 21.86 -46.33
CA GLU A 115 -42.03 22.87 -47.32
C GLU A 115 -40.55 23.22 -47.27
N LYS A 116 -39.94 23.33 -46.09
CA LYS A 116 -38.49 23.57 -45.98
C LYS A 116 -37.66 22.40 -46.52
N LYS A 117 -38.15 21.16 -46.40
CA LYS A 117 -37.52 19.97 -46.99
C LYS A 117 -37.73 19.91 -48.50
N MET A 118 -38.95 20.18 -48.96
CA MET A 118 -39.26 20.28 -50.39
C MET A 118 -38.50 21.40 -51.08
N ASN A 119 -38.35 22.58 -50.46
CA ASN A 119 -37.55 23.69 -51.00
C ASN A 119 -36.06 23.38 -51.00
N GLN A 120 -35.58 22.54 -50.08
CA GLN A 120 -34.18 22.12 -50.07
C GLN A 120 -33.92 21.06 -51.15
N ASP A 121 -34.84 20.11 -51.33
CA ASP A 121 -34.79 19.11 -52.40
C ASP A 121 -35.01 19.77 -53.78
N GLN A 122 -35.88 20.79 -53.89
CA GLN A 122 -36.08 21.59 -55.09
C GLN A 122 -34.89 22.50 -55.39
N ARG A 123 -34.25 23.13 -54.39
CA ARG A 123 -33.00 23.87 -54.65
C ARG A 123 -31.87 22.98 -55.14
N ILE A 124 -31.81 21.73 -54.69
CA ILE A 124 -30.83 20.75 -55.20
C ILE A 124 -31.19 20.35 -56.63
N GLN A 125 -32.48 20.22 -56.95
CA GLN A 125 -32.94 19.97 -58.33
C GLN A 125 -32.77 21.17 -59.26
N ASP A 126 -32.99 22.39 -58.78
CA ASP A 126 -32.81 23.63 -59.55
C ASP A 126 -31.31 23.95 -59.74
N GLU A 127 -30.43 23.62 -58.76
CA GLU A 127 -28.97 23.66 -58.93
C GLU A 127 -28.47 22.54 -59.88
N GLU A 128 -29.14 21.38 -59.92
CA GLU A 128 -28.87 20.32 -60.91
C GLU A 128 -29.39 20.68 -62.31
N GLU A 129 -30.49 21.45 -62.44
CA GLU A 129 -31.04 21.90 -63.74
C GLU A 129 -30.30 23.13 -64.32
N GLU A 130 -29.69 24.01 -63.51
CA GLU A 130 -28.87 25.14 -64.00
C GLU A 130 -27.44 24.75 -64.42
N GLU A 131 -26.93 23.54 -64.10
CA GLU A 131 -25.64 23.02 -64.60
C GLU A 131 -25.76 22.28 -65.97
N GLU A 132 -26.97 22.11 -66.52
CA GLU A 132 -27.22 21.53 -67.85
C GLU A 132 -27.44 22.59 -68.96
N GLU A 133 -26.91 23.81 -68.80
CA GLU A 133 -26.58 24.65 -69.97
C GLU A 133 -25.12 24.35 -70.35
N ASP A 134 -24.95 23.36 -71.22
CA ASP A 134 -23.68 23.00 -71.85
C ASP A 134 -23.05 24.24 -72.55
N ASP A 135 -22.19 24.97 -71.82
CA ASP A 135 -21.09 25.75 -72.40
C ASP A 135 -20.09 24.74 -73.01
N ASP A 136 -20.51 24.11 -74.11
CA ASP A 136 -19.92 23.00 -74.88
C ASP A 136 -18.53 23.30 -75.50
N ASP A 137 -17.88 24.41 -75.12
CA ASP A 137 -16.58 24.84 -75.65
C ASP A 137 -15.37 24.29 -74.86
N PHE A 138 -15.60 23.64 -73.71
CA PHE A 138 -14.53 23.06 -72.89
C PHE A 138 -14.57 21.53 -72.84
N THR A 139 -13.82 20.87 -73.73
CA THR A 139 -13.61 19.43 -73.70
C THR A 139 -12.29 19.07 -73.03
N LEU A 140 -12.30 18.08 -72.14
CA LEU A 140 -11.08 17.52 -71.57
C LEU A 140 -10.25 16.83 -72.67
N PRO A 141 -8.91 16.95 -72.65
CA PRO A 141 -8.04 16.29 -73.64
C PRO A 141 -8.25 14.77 -73.69
N GLU A 142 -8.13 14.18 -74.88
CA GLU A 142 -8.20 12.71 -75.04
C GLU A 142 -7.18 12.00 -74.13
N GLY A 143 -7.68 11.09 -73.29
CA GLY A 143 -6.89 10.39 -72.27
C GLY A 143 -6.93 11.01 -70.88
N PHE A 144 -7.71 12.07 -70.67
CA PHE A 144 -8.00 12.59 -69.33
C PHE A 144 -8.97 11.66 -68.59
N VAL A 145 -8.44 10.90 -67.63
CA VAL A 145 -9.17 9.96 -66.79
C VAL A 145 -9.03 10.33 -65.31
N PRO A 146 -9.97 9.93 -64.43
CA PRO A 146 -9.82 10.11 -62.99
C PRO A 146 -8.50 9.50 -62.47
N LEU A 147 -7.81 10.21 -61.56
CA LEU A 147 -6.43 9.90 -61.15
C LEU A 147 -6.15 8.43 -60.75
N LEU A 148 -7.15 7.70 -60.23
CA LEU A 148 -7.00 6.34 -59.70
C LEU A 148 -8.04 5.36 -60.28
N GLU A 149 -8.52 5.58 -61.50
CA GLU A 149 -9.54 4.73 -62.13
C GLU A 149 -9.14 3.24 -62.21
N SER A 150 -7.84 2.96 -62.34
CA SER A 150 -7.31 1.59 -62.39
C SER A 150 -7.36 0.83 -61.06
N LEU A 151 -7.64 1.50 -59.94
CA LEU A 151 -7.64 0.90 -58.61
C LEU A 151 -9.07 0.84 -58.03
N PRO A 152 -9.43 -0.26 -57.34
CA PRO A 152 -10.74 -0.34 -56.69
C PRO A 152 -10.82 0.60 -55.49
N LEU A 153 -12.01 1.16 -55.24
CA LEU A 153 -12.27 2.08 -54.12
C LEU A 153 -11.93 1.46 -52.75
N ALA A 154 -12.17 0.17 -52.57
CA ALA A 154 -11.85 -0.55 -51.35
C ALA A 154 -11.25 -1.93 -51.65
N THR A 155 -10.38 -2.37 -50.77
CA THR A 155 -9.78 -3.71 -50.75
C THR A 155 -10.28 -4.47 -49.53
N ASP A 156 -10.06 -5.79 -49.48
CA ASP A 156 -10.44 -6.65 -48.34
C ASP A 156 -9.85 -6.16 -47.00
N GLN A 157 -8.71 -5.46 -47.03
CA GLN A 157 -8.03 -4.96 -45.83
C GLN A 157 -8.42 -3.52 -45.46
N THR A 158 -9.13 -2.80 -46.34
CA THR A 158 -9.46 -1.37 -46.12
C THR A 158 -10.30 -1.21 -44.85
N ALA A 159 -11.31 -2.06 -44.63
CA ALA A 159 -12.14 -2.02 -43.43
C ALA A 159 -11.35 -2.30 -42.14
N GLN A 160 -10.40 -3.25 -42.16
CA GLN A 160 -9.56 -3.57 -41.01
C GLN A 160 -8.55 -2.46 -40.73
N GLY A 161 -7.96 -1.85 -41.77
CA GLY A 161 -7.08 -0.71 -41.65
C GLY A 161 -7.78 0.51 -41.04
N ILE A 162 -9.00 0.78 -41.51
CA ILE A 162 -9.93 1.76 -40.95
C ILE A 162 -10.17 1.44 -39.46
N GLN A 163 -10.53 0.22 -39.07
CA GLN A 163 -10.72 -0.14 -37.66
C GLN A 163 -9.47 0.06 -36.78
N LEU A 164 -8.27 -0.26 -37.29
CA LEU A 164 -7.01 -0.05 -36.56
C LEU A 164 -6.70 1.44 -36.33
N TYR A 165 -7.22 2.34 -37.19
CA TYR A 165 -7.04 3.77 -37.04
C TYR A 165 -7.64 4.30 -35.72
N TRP A 166 -8.82 3.80 -35.32
CA TRP A 166 -9.46 4.15 -34.03
C TRP A 166 -9.10 3.20 -32.87
N ALA A 167 -8.11 2.31 -33.04
CA ALA A 167 -7.71 1.41 -31.97
C ALA A 167 -6.94 2.15 -30.84
N PRO A 168 -7.01 1.69 -29.58
CA PRO A 168 -6.20 2.26 -28.51
C PRO A 168 -4.73 1.96 -28.72
N LYS A 169 -3.85 2.88 -28.28
CA LYS A 169 -2.41 2.58 -28.18
C LYS A 169 -2.22 1.32 -27.32
N PRO A 170 -1.51 0.29 -27.80
CA PRO A 170 -0.48 0.32 -28.84
C PRO A 170 -0.91 -0.02 -30.28
N PHE A 171 -2.17 -0.34 -30.56
CA PHE A 171 -2.59 -0.97 -31.81
C PHE A 171 -2.77 -0.01 -33.00
N ASN A 172 -2.89 1.29 -32.75
CA ASN A 172 -3.02 2.31 -33.81
C ASN A 172 -1.70 2.73 -34.49
N LEU A 173 -0.60 2.08 -34.16
CA LEU A 173 0.72 2.41 -34.71
C LEU A 173 1.29 1.21 -35.46
N ARG A 174 1.82 1.44 -36.66
CA ARG A 174 2.49 0.41 -37.47
C ARG A 174 3.86 0.01 -36.92
N ALA A 175 4.54 0.95 -36.26
CA ALA A 175 5.87 0.73 -35.68
C ALA A 175 6.00 1.42 -34.32
N GLY A 176 6.87 0.88 -33.45
CA GLY A 176 7.08 1.39 -32.10
C GLY A 176 8.36 0.84 -31.48
N HIS A 177 8.70 1.34 -30.30
CA HIS A 177 9.86 0.88 -29.55
C HIS A 177 9.48 -0.26 -28.60
N THR A 178 10.37 -1.24 -28.44
CA THR A 178 10.18 -2.30 -27.44
C THR A 178 10.14 -1.69 -26.04
N ARG A 179 9.27 -2.23 -25.19
CA ARG A 179 9.09 -1.76 -23.81
C ARG A 179 9.35 -2.91 -22.86
N ARG A 180 9.83 -2.59 -21.66
CA ARG A 180 9.98 -3.58 -20.59
C ARG A 180 8.61 -4.12 -20.19
N ALA A 181 8.51 -5.42 -19.91
CA ALA A 181 7.26 -6.09 -19.56
C ALA A 181 6.54 -5.42 -18.36
N GLN A 182 7.28 -4.97 -17.35
CA GLN A 182 6.72 -4.29 -16.18
C GLN A 182 6.20 -2.87 -16.46
N ASP A 183 6.59 -2.24 -17.58
CA ASP A 183 6.14 -0.89 -17.94
C ASP A 183 4.78 -0.89 -18.66
N ILE A 184 4.22 -2.07 -18.96
CA ILE A 184 2.93 -2.23 -19.65
C ILE A 184 1.84 -2.53 -18.62
N PRO A 185 0.92 -1.59 -18.33
CA PRO A 185 -0.15 -1.82 -17.36
C PRO A 185 -1.43 -2.33 -18.02
N LEU A 186 -1.58 -3.66 -18.12
CA LEU A 186 -2.71 -4.30 -18.82
C LEU A 186 -4.10 -3.88 -18.31
N VAL A 187 -4.23 -3.61 -17.01
CA VAL A 187 -5.52 -3.28 -16.37
C VAL A 187 -5.71 -1.79 -16.13
N LYS A 188 -4.86 -0.92 -16.71
CA LYS A 188 -4.92 0.53 -16.44
C LYS A 188 -6.23 1.15 -16.91
N SER A 189 -6.65 0.88 -18.14
CA SER A 189 -7.90 1.41 -18.70
C SER A 189 -9.11 1.06 -17.83
N TRP A 190 -9.14 -0.15 -17.28
CA TRP A 190 -10.29 -0.68 -16.56
C TRP A 190 -10.70 0.12 -15.33
N TYR A 191 -9.73 0.72 -14.61
CA TYR A 191 -10.03 1.53 -13.42
C TYR A 191 -9.97 3.04 -13.69
N LEU A 192 -9.61 3.45 -14.92
CA LEU A 192 -9.78 4.83 -15.38
C LEU A 192 -11.20 5.08 -15.87
N GLU A 193 -11.85 4.05 -16.40
CA GLU A 193 -13.27 4.05 -16.70
C GLU A 193 -14.13 4.01 -15.42
N HIS A 194 -15.38 4.46 -15.55
CA HIS A 194 -16.35 4.38 -14.47
C HIS A 194 -16.63 2.92 -14.10
N CYS A 195 -16.80 2.67 -12.80
CA CYS A 195 -17.14 1.34 -12.32
C CYS A 195 -18.55 0.95 -12.83
N PRO A 196 -18.75 -0.28 -13.34
CA PRO A 196 -20.06 -0.71 -13.83
C PRO A 196 -21.18 -0.52 -12.79
N PRO A 197 -22.38 -0.07 -13.21
CA PRO A 197 -23.52 0.06 -12.30
C PRO A 197 -23.89 -1.31 -11.72
N GLY A 198 -24.21 -1.35 -10.43
CA GLY A 198 -24.53 -2.60 -9.72
C GLY A 198 -23.33 -3.38 -9.14
N ALA A 199 -22.08 -2.98 -9.42
CA ALA A 199 -20.91 -3.62 -8.82
C ALA A 199 -20.90 -3.46 -7.28
N ALA A 200 -20.52 -4.50 -6.53
CA ALA A 200 -20.53 -4.48 -5.07
C ALA A 200 -19.63 -3.38 -4.47
N VAL A 201 -19.97 -2.89 -3.26
CA VAL A 201 -19.24 -1.81 -2.55
C VAL A 201 -17.73 -2.05 -2.51
N LYS A 202 -17.31 -3.30 -2.25
CA LYS A 202 -15.88 -3.68 -2.18
C LYS A 202 -15.11 -3.35 -3.47
N ILE A 203 -15.74 -3.50 -4.63
CA ILE A 203 -15.14 -3.25 -5.94
C ILE A 203 -15.11 -1.75 -6.20
N ARG A 204 -16.21 -1.04 -5.93
CA ARG A 204 -16.28 0.42 -6.08
C ARG A 204 -15.20 1.14 -5.28
N VAL A 205 -14.96 0.72 -4.03
CA VAL A 205 -13.88 1.25 -3.19
C VAL A 205 -12.50 0.94 -3.78
N SER A 206 -12.31 -0.24 -4.38
CA SER A 206 -11.05 -0.60 -5.02
C SER A 206 -10.78 0.22 -6.28
N TYR A 207 -11.79 0.50 -7.11
CA TYR A 207 -11.70 1.44 -8.24
C TYR A 207 -11.23 2.82 -7.75
N GLN A 208 -11.90 3.37 -6.73
CA GLN A 208 -11.55 4.68 -6.16
C GLN A 208 -10.09 4.72 -5.64
N LYS A 209 -9.63 3.66 -4.97
CA LYS A 209 -8.26 3.58 -4.44
C LYS A 209 -7.21 3.46 -5.54
N LEU A 210 -7.48 2.70 -6.60
CA LEU A 210 -6.60 2.59 -7.75
C LEU A 210 -6.51 3.92 -8.49
N LEU A 211 -7.65 4.59 -8.70
CA LEU A 211 -7.71 5.92 -9.30
C LEU A 211 -6.97 6.95 -8.44
N LYS A 212 -7.15 6.93 -7.11
CA LYS A 212 -6.39 7.78 -6.18
C LYS A 212 -4.87 7.59 -6.34
N ASN A 213 -4.40 6.35 -6.42
CA ASN A 213 -2.97 6.07 -6.61
C ASN A 213 -2.49 6.54 -7.98
N TYR A 214 -3.31 6.41 -9.03
CA TYR A 214 -3.02 6.93 -10.36
C TYR A 214 -2.85 8.45 -10.34
N VAL A 215 -3.83 9.18 -9.79
CA VAL A 215 -3.79 10.65 -9.68
C VAL A 215 -2.59 11.10 -8.85
N LEU A 216 -2.30 10.44 -7.72
CA LEU A 216 -1.13 10.79 -6.90
C LEU A 216 0.21 10.58 -7.62
N ASN A 217 0.29 9.63 -8.56
CA ASN A 217 1.48 9.39 -9.35
C ASN A 217 1.66 10.46 -10.44
N GLU A 218 0.58 10.87 -11.11
CA GLU A 218 0.63 11.94 -12.12
C GLU A 218 0.86 13.31 -11.47
N LEU A 219 0.20 13.60 -10.33
CA LEU A 219 0.33 14.87 -9.60
C LEU A 219 1.76 15.14 -9.13
N HIS A 220 2.46 14.11 -8.63
CA HIS A 220 3.83 14.24 -8.14
C HIS A 220 4.88 13.82 -9.16
N ARG A 221 4.50 13.69 -10.43
CA ARG A 221 5.42 13.32 -11.49
C ARG A 221 6.41 14.45 -11.72
N LYS A 222 7.68 14.20 -11.44
CA LYS A 222 8.79 15.11 -11.76
C LYS A 222 9.60 14.53 -12.93
N PRO A 223 10.12 15.38 -13.84
CA PRO A 223 11.03 14.91 -14.87
C PRO A 223 12.26 14.23 -14.22
N PRO A 224 12.78 13.15 -14.81
CA PRO A 224 13.96 12.48 -14.29
C PRO A 224 15.14 13.46 -14.33
N LYS A 225 15.83 13.64 -13.19
CA LYS A 225 17.02 14.49 -13.13
C LYS A 225 18.12 13.89 -14.00
N PRO A 226 18.84 14.70 -14.81
CA PRO A 226 19.99 14.21 -15.54
C PRO A 226 21.02 13.66 -14.55
N ALA A 227 21.45 12.43 -14.77
CA ALA A 227 22.41 11.75 -13.92
C ALA A 227 23.37 10.93 -14.78
N LEU A 228 24.61 10.80 -14.33
CA LEU A 228 25.60 9.94 -14.97
C LEU A 228 25.09 8.50 -14.99
N LYS A 229 25.07 7.89 -16.18
CA LYS A 229 24.64 6.51 -16.38
C LYS A 229 25.67 5.58 -15.72
N ARG A 230 25.31 4.99 -14.57
CA ARG A 230 26.11 3.96 -13.89
C ARG A 230 25.46 2.60 -14.10
N SER A 231 26.19 1.65 -14.68
CA SER A 231 25.73 0.28 -14.86
C SER A 231 26.51 -0.67 -13.95
N LEU A 232 25.89 -1.06 -12.83
CA LEU A 232 26.51 -1.93 -11.82
C LEU A 232 26.96 -3.27 -12.41
N LEU A 233 26.08 -3.94 -13.17
CA LEU A 233 26.39 -5.25 -13.74
C LEU A 233 27.50 -5.18 -14.80
N LYS A 234 27.58 -4.10 -15.58
CA LYS A 234 28.68 -3.88 -16.54
C LYS A 234 30.01 -3.66 -15.80
N ALA A 235 29.99 -2.93 -14.69
CA ALA A 235 31.17 -2.72 -13.86
C ALA A 235 31.64 -4.04 -13.20
N LEU A 236 30.71 -4.85 -12.67
CA LEU A 236 31.03 -6.14 -12.06
C LEU A 236 31.60 -7.13 -13.09
N LYS A 237 31.02 -7.22 -14.29
CA LYS A 237 31.53 -8.05 -15.40
C LYS A 237 32.93 -7.65 -15.86
N GLY A 238 33.33 -6.38 -15.67
CA GLY A 238 34.69 -5.93 -15.98
C GLY A 238 35.75 -6.43 -15.00
N THR A 239 35.38 -7.08 -13.90
CA THR A 239 36.31 -7.63 -12.91
C THR A 239 36.52 -9.12 -13.12
N LYS A 240 37.70 -9.63 -12.72
CA LYS A 240 38.02 -11.08 -12.79
C LYS A 240 37.14 -11.99 -11.93
N PHE A 241 36.41 -11.43 -10.96
CA PHE A 241 35.59 -12.20 -10.01
C PHE A 241 34.22 -12.61 -10.56
N PHE A 242 33.77 -12.02 -11.66
CA PHE A 242 32.45 -12.30 -12.24
C PHE A 242 32.59 -12.84 -13.66
N GLN A 243 32.00 -14.00 -13.89
CA GLN A 243 31.88 -14.63 -15.21
C GLN A 243 30.44 -14.54 -15.70
N ALA A 244 30.23 -14.70 -17.01
CA ALA A 244 28.91 -14.69 -17.63
C ALA A 244 28.63 -16.04 -18.29
N THR A 245 27.41 -16.54 -18.10
CA THR A 245 26.92 -17.78 -18.70
C THR A 245 25.41 -17.64 -18.97
N GLU A 246 24.84 -18.57 -19.73
CA GLU A 246 23.40 -18.69 -19.98
C GLU A 246 22.88 -19.96 -19.28
N ILE A 247 21.83 -19.81 -18.48
CA ILE A 247 21.25 -20.89 -17.66
C ILE A 247 19.72 -20.78 -17.63
N ASP A 248 19.05 -21.87 -17.29
CA ASP A 248 17.59 -21.88 -17.11
C ASP A 248 17.19 -20.93 -15.96
N TRP A 249 16.06 -20.25 -16.12
CA TRP A 249 15.51 -19.35 -15.11
C TRP A 249 15.24 -20.08 -13.79
N LEU A 250 14.75 -21.32 -13.86
CA LEU A 250 14.50 -22.11 -12.65
C LEU A 250 15.81 -22.45 -11.94
N GLU A 251 16.85 -22.83 -12.69
CA GLU A 251 18.17 -23.10 -12.13
C GLU A 251 18.74 -21.86 -11.44
N ALA A 252 18.70 -20.70 -12.11
CA ALA A 252 19.11 -19.43 -11.52
C ALA A 252 18.32 -19.09 -10.24
N GLY A 253 17.01 -19.35 -10.23
CA GLY A 253 16.14 -19.15 -9.07
C GLY A 253 16.50 -20.04 -7.87
N LEU A 254 16.79 -21.31 -8.12
CA LEU A 254 17.22 -22.27 -7.09
C LEU A 254 18.60 -21.89 -6.53
N GLN A 255 19.54 -21.49 -7.41
CA GLN A 255 20.85 -20.98 -7.00
C GLN A 255 20.70 -19.74 -6.11
N LEU A 256 19.86 -18.78 -6.47
CA LEU A 256 19.58 -17.59 -5.66
C LEU A 256 19.04 -17.94 -4.27
N CYS A 257 18.09 -18.89 -4.19
CA CYS A 257 17.52 -19.32 -2.91
C CYS A 257 18.58 -19.98 -2.01
N ARG A 258 19.42 -20.86 -2.59
CA ARG A 258 20.52 -21.52 -1.87
C ARG A 258 21.56 -20.51 -1.39
N GLN A 259 21.98 -19.58 -2.25
CA GLN A 259 22.91 -18.51 -1.90
C GLN A 259 22.36 -17.63 -0.79
N GLY A 260 21.11 -17.19 -0.90
CA GLY A 260 20.44 -16.38 0.12
C GLY A 260 20.35 -17.08 1.48
N TYR A 261 19.99 -18.37 1.49
CA TYR A 261 19.98 -19.19 2.70
C TYR A 261 21.37 -19.27 3.34
N ASN A 262 22.40 -19.61 2.55
CA ASN A 262 23.77 -19.73 3.02
C ASN A 262 24.31 -18.40 3.57
N MET A 263 24.06 -17.28 2.88
CA MET A 263 24.49 -15.95 3.34
C MET A 263 23.89 -15.58 4.71
N LEU A 264 22.59 -15.83 4.91
CA LEU A 264 21.93 -15.57 6.18
C LEU A 264 22.40 -16.53 7.27
N ASN A 265 22.59 -17.81 6.95
CA ASN A 265 23.05 -18.80 7.91
C ASN A 265 24.49 -18.55 8.36
N LEU A 266 25.39 -18.21 7.42
CA LEU A 266 26.76 -17.78 7.74
C LEU A 266 26.77 -16.57 8.66
N LEU A 267 25.84 -15.62 8.50
CA LEU A 267 25.73 -14.47 9.40
C LEU A 267 25.25 -14.86 10.82
N ILE A 268 24.37 -15.85 10.94
CA ILE A 268 23.91 -16.40 12.24
C ILE A 268 25.09 -17.06 12.95
N HIS A 269 25.83 -17.93 12.25
CA HIS A 269 27.00 -18.61 12.79
C HIS A 269 28.14 -17.65 13.12
N ARG A 270 28.41 -16.65 12.27
CA ARG A 270 29.44 -15.61 12.52
C ARG A 270 29.17 -14.80 13.79
N LYS A 271 27.90 -14.66 14.19
CA LYS A 271 27.51 -14.02 15.46
C LYS A 271 27.55 -14.96 16.68
N GLY A 272 27.86 -16.24 16.48
CA GLY A 272 27.86 -17.28 17.50
C GLY A 272 26.46 -17.49 18.10
N LEU A 273 25.45 -17.64 17.22
CA LEU A 273 24.04 -17.84 17.59
C LEU A 273 23.60 -19.28 17.31
N ASN A 274 24.30 -20.26 17.89
CA ASN A 274 24.08 -21.69 17.62
C ASN A 274 22.71 -22.21 18.09
N TYR A 275 21.99 -21.43 18.90
CA TYR A 275 20.65 -21.75 19.42
C TYR A 275 19.52 -21.22 18.52
N LEU A 276 19.85 -20.66 17.34
CA LEU A 276 18.90 -20.28 16.31
C LEU A 276 19.10 -21.16 15.09
N HIS A 277 17.99 -21.64 14.53
CA HIS A 277 17.95 -22.37 13.28
C HIS A 277 17.15 -21.58 12.24
N LEU A 278 17.73 -21.42 11.05
CA LEU A 278 17.04 -20.92 9.87
C LEU A 278 16.62 -22.13 9.05
N ASP A 279 15.33 -22.30 8.79
CA ASP A 279 14.86 -23.36 7.90
C ASP A 279 14.95 -22.94 6.42
N PHE A 280 14.81 -23.90 5.50
CA PHE A 280 14.87 -23.65 4.05
C PHE A 280 13.72 -22.78 3.50
N ASN A 281 12.65 -22.59 4.28
CA ASN A 281 11.54 -21.67 4.01
C ASN A 281 11.74 -20.30 4.71
N PHE A 282 12.96 -20.04 5.18
CA PHE A 282 13.39 -18.79 5.80
C PHE A 282 12.65 -18.43 7.10
N ASN A 283 12.10 -19.41 7.84
CA ASN A 283 11.69 -19.21 9.23
C ASN A 283 12.92 -19.24 10.13
N LEU A 284 13.05 -18.25 11.02
CA LEU A 284 14.04 -18.28 12.08
C LEU A 284 13.37 -18.78 13.35
N LYS A 285 13.77 -19.94 13.83
CA LYS A 285 13.22 -20.59 15.03
C LYS A 285 14.31 -20.76 16.09
N PRO A 286 13.99 -20.58 17.39
CA PRO A 286 14.91 -20.98 18.45
C PRO A 286 14.90 -22.51 18.60
N ILE A 287 16.07 -23.11 18.77
CA ILE A 287 16.21 -24.57 18.98
C ILE A 287 15.79 -24.95 20.41
N LYS A 288 16.03 -24.04 21.36
CA LYS A 288 15.71 -24.18 22.77
C LYS A 288 15.12 -22.89 23.32
N THR A 289 14.49 -22.96 24.50
CA THR A 289 14.09 -21.75 25.23
C THR A 289 15.31 -20.88 25.55
N LEU A 290 15.30 -19.63 25.10
CA LEU A 290 16.44 -18.73 25.21
C LEU A 290 16.47 -18.01 26.55
N THR A 291 17.66 -17.95 27.15
CA THR A 291 17.93 -17.08 28.30
C THR A 291 17.78 -15.60 27.92
N THR A 292 17.67 -14.72 28.92
CA THR A 292 17.58 -13.27 28.68
C THR A 292 18.82 -12.71 27.98
N LYS A 293 20.02 -13.26 28.26
CA LYS A 293 21.29 -12.90 27.60
C LYS A 293 21.30 -13.34 26.14
N GLU A 294 20.92 -14.59 25.86
CA GLU A 294 20.81 -15.11 24.49
C GLU A 294 19.79 -14.31 23.68
N ARG A 295 18.60 -14.05 24.24
CA ARG A 295 17.55 -13.26 23.59
C ARG A 295 17.99 -11.83 23.25
N LYS A 296 18.75 -11.17 24.14
CA LYS A 296 19.30 -9.84 23.87
C LYS A 296 20.37 -9.88 22.77
N LYS A 297 21.23 -10.91 22.76
CA LYS A 297 22.31 -11.09 21.77
C LYS A 297 21.75 -11.45 20.37
N SER A 298 20.71 -12.26 20.32
CA SER A 298 20.13 -12.79 19.08
C SER A 298 19.08 -11.89 18.42
N ARG A 299 18.76 -10.74 19.03
CA ARG A 299 17.80 -9.78 18.50
C ARG A 299 18.33 -9.13 17.21
N PHE A 300 17.94 -9.69 16.08
CA PHE A 300 18.21 -9.11 14.77
C PHE A 300 17.38 -7.84 14.51
N GLY A 301 17.94 -6.95 13.71
CA GLY A 301 17.26 -5.72 13.27
C GLY A 301 16.44 -5.93 12.00
N ASN A 302 15.77 -4.86 11.57
CA ASN A 302 14.92 -4.87 10.39
C ASN A 302 15.66 -5.24 9.10
N ALA A 303 16.96 -4.94 8.98
CA ALA A 303 17.77 -5.27 7.79
C ALA A 303 17.78 -6.78 7.51
N PHE A 304 18.12 -7.57 8.54
CA PHE A 304 18.18 -9.02 8.45
C PHE A 304 16.81 -9.61 8.16
N HIS A 305 15.80 -9.22 8.94
CA HIS A 305 14.47 -9.80 8.81
C HIS A 305 13.76 -9.39 7.51
N LEU A 306 13.93 -8.15 7.04
CA LEU A 306 13.35 -7.72 5.77
C LEU A 306 14.00 -8.47 4.59
N CYS A 307 15.33 -8.66 4.60
CA CYS A 307 16.03 -9.45 3.61
C CYS A 307 15.54 -10.91 3.61
N ARG A 308 15.44 -11.53 4.79
CA ARG A 308 14.90 -12.88 4.99
C ARG A 308 13.49 -13.04 4.39
N GLU A 309 12.58 -12.10 4.65
CA GLU A 309 11.21 -12.18 4.12
C GLU A 309 11.14 -11.93 2.60
N ILE A 310 12.06 -11.15 2.02
CA ILE A 310 12.17 -11.01 0.56
C ILE A 310 12.65 -12.32 -0.06
N LEU A 311 13.63 -12.98 0.54
CA LEU A 311 14.10 -14.29 0.10
C LEU A 311 13.02 -15.36 0.24
N ARG A 312 12.20 -15.31 1.29
CA ARG A 312 10.99 -16.13 1.39
C ARG A 312 10.05 -15.92 0.21
N LEU A 313 9.75 -14.67 -0.14
CA LEU A 313 8.87 -14.37 -1.28
C LEU A 313 9.46 -14.92 -2.59
N ALA A 314 10.76 -14.74 -2.81
CA ALA A 314 11.45 -15.29 -3.97
C ALA A 314 11.37 -16.83 -4.00
N LYS A 315 11.63 -17.47 -2.85
CA LYS A 315 11.55 -18.92 -2.68
C LYS A 315 10.15 -19.46 -3.01
N LEU A 316 9.10 -18.83 -2.51
CA LEU A 316 7.72 -19.20 -2.83
C LEU A 316 7.43 -19.15 -4.34
N VAL A 317 7.92 -18.12 -5.04
CA VAL A 317 7.74 -18.01 -6.49
C VAL A 317 8.51 -19.11 -7.23
N VAL A 318 9.78 -19.32 -6.87
CA VAL A 318 10.65 -20.34 -7.48
C VAL A 318 10.10 -21.75 -7.24
N ASP A 319 9.61 -22.06 -6.05
CA ASP A 319 9.08 -23.38 -5.70
C ASP A 319 7.84 -23.75 -6.53
N VAL A 320 6.93 -22.81 -6.82
CA VAL A 320 5.78 -23.10 -7.68
C VAL A 320 6.22 -23.41 -9.11
N HIS A 321 7.26 -22.71 -9.61
CA HIS A 321 7.86 -23.06 -10.90
C HIS A 321 8.58 -24.41 -10.88
N ALA A 322 9.25 -24.77 -9.77
CA ALA A 322 9.86 -26.08 -9.60
C ALA A 322 8.81 -27.19 -9.63
N LYS A 323 7.70 -27.02 -8.90
CA LYS A 323 6.57 -27.96 -8.86
C LYS A 323 5.91 -28.14 -10.23
N PHE A 324 5.80 -27.07 -11.01
CA PHE A 324 5.36 -27.14 -12.40
C PHE A 324 6.33 -27.96 -13.27
N ARG A 325 7.65 -27.71 -13.15
CA ARG A 325 8.67 -28.42 -13.94
C ARG A 325 8.86 -29.88 -13.54
N LEU A 326 8.54 -30.24 -12.30
CA LEU A 326 8.48 -31.63 -11.83
C LEU A 326 7.24 -32.38 -12.33
N GLY A 327 6.29 -31.70 -12.98
CA GLY A 327 5.05 -32.31 -13.48
C GLY A 327 3.98 -32.55 -12.41
N GLU A 328 4.20 -32.11 -11.17
CA GLU A 328 3.21 -32.25 -10.09
C GLU A 328 2.02 -31.27 -10.25
N VAL A 329 2.23 -30.16 -10.95
CA VAL A 329 1.27 -29.06 -11.08
C VAL A 329 1.13 -28.64 -12.54
N ASP A 330 -0.11 -28.42 -12.99
CA ASP A 330 -0.44 -27.95 -14.32
C ASP A 330 -0.18 -26.42 -14.51
N ALA A 331 -0.03 -25.96 -15.75
CA ALA A 331 0.23 -24.58 -16.12
C ALA A 331 -0.82 -23.59 -15.59
N TYR A 332 -2.10 -23.96 -15.61
CA TYR A 332 -3.16 -23.11 -15.08
C TYR A 332 -3.07 -22.96 -13.55
N ARG A 333 -2.70 -24.03 -12.85
CA ARG A 333 -2.48 -24.02 -11.39
C ARG A 333 -1.21 -23.24 -11.03
N LEU A 334 -0.15 -23.31 -11.84
CA LEU A 334 1.02 -22.44 -11.71
C LEU A 334 0.60 -20.96 -11.79
N ALA A 335 -0.18 -20.59 -12.80
CA ALA A 335 -0.62 -19.21 -12.99
C ALA A 335 -1.51 -18.71 -11.83
N ASP A 336 -2.44 -19.54 -11.35
CA ASP A 336 -3.27 -19.23 -10.17
C ASP A 336 -2.43 -19.15 -8.89
N GLY A 337 -1.44 -20.02 -8.73
CA GLY A 337 -0.47 -20.00 -7.63
C GLY A 337 0.33 -18.70 -7.60
N LEU A 338 0.84 -18.23 -8.74
CA LEU A 338 1.52 -16.94 -8.85
C LEU A 338 0.59 -15.77 -8.51
N GLN A 339 -0.65 -15.80 -9.01
CA GLN A 339 -1.64 -14.77 -8.66
C GLN A 339 -1.90 -14.76 -7.16
N TYR A 340 -2.06 -15.93 -6.55
CA TYR A 340 -2.30 -16.07 -5.13
C TYR A 340 -1.13 -15.53 -4.31
N ILE A 341 0.12 -15.87 -4.67
CA ILE A 341 1.34 -15.38 -4.02
C ILE A 341 1.37 -13.85 -4.04
N PHE A 342 1.25 -13.23 -5.22
CA PHE A 342 1.36 -11.77 -5.33
C PHE A 342 0.18 -11.02 -4.72
N ALA A 343 -1.00 -11.62 -4.63
CA ALA A 343 -2.15 -11.04 -3.95
C ALA A 343 -2.09 -11.17 -2.41
N HIS A 344 -1.40 -12.19 -1.90
CA HIS A 344 -1.39 -12.55 -0.47
C HIS A 344 0.01 -12.53 0.17
N VAL A 345 0.96 -11.75 -0.36
CA VAL A 345 2.30 -11.57 0.24
C VAL A 345 2.22 -11.20 1.72
N GLY A 346 1.25 -10.38 2.14
CA GLY A 346 1.09 -10.01 3.56
C GLY A 346 0.63 -11.16 4.48
N GLN A 347 0.13 -12.27 3.93
CA GLN A 347 -0.26 -13.46 4.68
C GLN A 347 0.81 -14.54 4.60
N LEU A 348 1.37 -14.77 3.40
CA LEU A 348 2.40 -15.77 3.14
C LEU A 348 3.78 -15.36 3.70
N THR A 349 4.01 -14.05 3.84
CA THR A 349 5.22 -13.50 4.43
C THR A 349 4.89 -12.62 5.63
N GLY A 350 5.93 -12.20 6.35
CA GLY A 350 5.87 -11.26 7.47
C GLY A 350 6.47 -9.89 7.16
N MET A 351 6.68 -9.52 5.88
CA MET A 351 7.43 -8.31 5.50
C MET A 351 6.93 -7.01 6.15
N TYR A 352 5.61 -6.89 6.34
CA TYR A 352 4.98 -5.69 6.92
C TYR A 352 5.41 -5.44 8.37
N ARG A 353 5.85 -6.48 9.11
CA ARG A 353 6.34 -6.35 10.50
C ARG A 353 7.67 -5.58 10.57
N TYR A 354 8.50 -5.75 9.55
CA TYR A 354 9.85 -5.15 9.48
C TYR A 354 9.89 -3.88 8.64
N LYS A 355 8.87 -3.65 7.80
CA LYS A 355 8.63 -2.38 7.11
C LYS A 355 7.13 -2.15 6.84
N TYR A 356 6.45 -1.46 7.74
CA TYR A 356 5.00 -1.27 7.68
C TYR A 356 4.50 -0.49 6.46
N LYS A 357 5.33 0.39 5.87
CA LYS A 357 4.95 1.15 4.66
C LYS A 357 4.59 0.25 3.47
N LEU A 358 5.03 -1.03 3.48
CA LEU A 358 4.65 -2.07 2.54
C LEU A 358 3.14 -2.37 2.50
N MET A 359 2.39 -1.98 3.53
CA MET A 359 0.92 -2.04 3.53
C MET A 359 0.29 -1.23 2.38
N LYS A 360 1.02 -0.29 1.77
CA LYS A 360 0.57 0.37 0.53
C LYS A 360 0.46 -0.64 -0.63
N GLN A 361 1.49 -1.46 -0.84
CA GLN A 361 1.51 -2.49 -1.88
C GLN A 361 0.50 -3.61 -1.61
N VAL A 362 0.43 -4.11 -0.37
CA VAL A 362 -0.53 -5.17 0.00
C VAL A 362 -1.98 -4.72 -0.28
N ARG A 363 -2.32 -3.46 0.05
CA ARG A 363 -3.64 -2.91 -0.27
C ARG A 363 -3.87 -2.78 -1.77
N ALA A 364 -2.88 -2.27 -2.52
CA ALA A 364 -2.97 -2.18 -3.97
C ALA A 364 -3.17 -3.55 -4.64
N CYS A 365 -2.47 -4.60 -4.21
CA CYS A 365 -2.68 -5.96 -4.73
C CYS A 365 -4.07 -6.50 -4.40
N LYS A 366 -4.62 -6.19 -3.21
CA LYS A 366 -6.01 -6.54 -2.88
C LYS A 366 -7.01 -5.81 -3.76
N ASP A 367 -6.80 -4.52 -4.02
CA ASP A 367 -7.66 -3.72 -4.90
C ASP A 367 -7.59 -4.24 -6.35
N LEU A 368 -6.40 -4.58 -6.85
CA LEU A 368 -6.20 -5.23 -8.15
C LEU A 368 -6.90 -6.60 -8.21
N LYS A 369 -6.82 -7.40 -7.14
CA LYS A 369 -7.54 -8.69 -7.05
C LYS A 369 -9.05 -8.48 -7.19
N HIS A 370 -9.63 -7.49 -6.51
CA HIS A 370 -11.07 -7.20 -6.63
C HIS A 370 -11.47 -6.78 -8.04
N LEU A 371 -10.66 -5.91 -8.68
CA LEU A 371 -10.87 -5.47 -10.06
C LEU A 371 -10.84 -6.66 -11.04
N ILE A 372 -9.79 -7.47 -10.97
CA ILE A 372 -9.58 -8.61 -11.86
C ILE A 372 -10.69 -9.65 -11.66
N TYR A 373 -10.96 -10.05 -10.42
CA TYR A 373 -11.92 -11.12 -10.14
C TYR A 373 -13.36 -10.72 -10.47
N HIS A 374 -13.70 -9.44 -10.32
CA HIS A 374 -15.02 -8.95 -10.72
C HIS A 374 -15.23 -9.11 -12.23
N ARG A 375 -14.19 -8.92 -13.04
CA ARG A 375 -14.28 -9.00 -14.50
C ARG A 375 -14.01 -10.40 -15.04
N PHE A 376 -13.26 -11.21 -14.31
CA PHE A 376 -12.94 -12.60 -14.69
C PHE A 376 -14.07 -13.57 -14.32
N ASN A 377 -14.69 -13.41 -13.15
CA ASN A 377 -15.78 -14.28 -12.68
C ASN A 377 -17.15 -13.78 -13.14
N THR A 378 -17.30 -13.53 -14.44
CA THR A 378 -18.55 -13.11 -15.08
C THR A 378 -19.03 -14.15 -16.08
N GLY A 379 -20.36 -14.26 -16.27
CA GLY A 379 -20.94 -15.24 -17.18
C GLY A 379 -20.88 -16.67 -16.62
N ALA A 380 -20.37 -17.62 -17.41
CA ALA A 380 -20.28 -19.03 -17.03
C ALA A 380 -19.22 -19.32 -15.94
N VAL A 381 -18.28 -18.39 -15.72
CA VAL A 381 -17.19 -18.58 -14.74
C VAL A 381 -17.67 -18.22 -13.34
N GLY A 382 -17.77 -19.24 -12.48
CA GLY A 382 -18.21 -19.10 -11.10
C GLY A 382 -17.18 -18.48 -10.14
N LYS A 383 -17.54 -18.40 -8.86
CA LYS A 383 -16.63 -17.98 -7.78
C LYS A 383 -15.77 -19.17 -7.34
N GLY A 384 -14.53 -19.24 -7.82
CA GLY A 384 -13.60 -20.30 -7.44
C GLY A 384 -12.12 -19.87 -7.54
N PRO A 385 -11.19 -20.72 -7.10
CA PRO A 385 -9.80 -20.64 -7.54
C PRO A 385 -9.70 -20.88 -9.06
N GLY A 386 -8.63 -20.43 -9.71
CA GLY A 386 -8.43 -20.57 -11.17
C GLY A 386 -8.26 -19.26 -11.93
N CYS A 387 -8.00 -18.15 -11.23
CA CYS A 387 -7.73 -16.86 -11.87
C CYS A 387 -6.22 -16.62 -11.96
N GLY A 388 -5.59 -17.09 -13.03
CA GLY A 388 -4.14 -17.01 -13.25
C GLY A 388 -3.61 -15.66 -13.76
N PHE A 389 -4.27 -14.54 -13.48
CA PHE A 389 -3.91 -13.23 -14.05
C PHE A 389 -2.97 -12.41 -13.13
N TRP A 390 -1.72 -12.87 -13.01
CA TRP A 390 -0.74 -12.44 -12.01
C TRP A 390 0.06 -11.16 -12.35
N THR A 391 0.08 -10.75 -13.62
CA THR A 391 0.91 -9.63 -14.10
C THR A 391 0.71 -8.32 -13.31
N PRO A 392 -0.52 -7.88 -12.96
CA PRO A 392 -0.70 -6.65 -12.20
C PRO A 392 -0.09 -6.71 -10.79
N GLY A 393 -0.26 -7.83 -10.07
CA GLY A 393 0.32 -8.03 -8.75
C GLY A 393 1.85 -8.09 -8.80
N TRP A 394 2.40 -8.84 -9.76
CA TRP A 394 3.84 -8.94 -10.01
C TRP A 394 4.49 -7.56 -10.22
N ARG A 395 3.88 -6.69 -11.03
CA ARG A 395 4.37 -5.33 -11.28
C ARG A 395 4.46 -4.49 -10.00
N VAL A 396 3.46 -4.58 -9.12
CA VAL A 396 3.46 -3.85 -7.84
C VAL A 396 4.68 -4.26 -6.99
N TRP A 397 5.00 -5.55 -6.96
CA TRP A 397 6.14 -6.07 -6.20
C TRP A 397 7.49 -5.74 -6.85
N LEU A 398 7.59 -5.71 -8.17
CA LEU A 398 8.79 -5.22 -8.86
C LEU A 398 9.06 -3.74 -8.58
N PHE A 399 8.03 -2.89 -8.62
CA PHE A 399 8.20 -1.47 -8.29
C PHE A 399 8.50 -1.24 -6.80
N PHE A 400 8.02 -2.12 -5.93
CA PHE A 400 8.49 -2.15 -4.55
C PHE A 400 9.98 -2.48 -4.46
N MET A 401 10.44 -3.50 -5.20
CA MET A 401 11.86 -3.87 -5.22
C MET A 401 12.73 -2.73 -5.74
N ARG A 402 12.30 -2.01 -6.78
CA ARG A 402 13.00 -0.81 -7.29
C ARG A 402 13.28 0.22 -6.19
N GLY A 403 12.34 0.44 -5.27
CA GLY A 403 12.48 1.41 -4.18
C GLY A 403 13.18 0.85 -2.93
N ILE A 404 13.16 -0.47 -2.72
CA ILE A 404 13.73 -1.09 -1.53
C ILE A 404 15.22 -1.43 -1.67
N VAL A 405 15.70 -1.70 -2.89
CA VAL A 405 17.08 -2.11 -3.15
C VAL A 405 18.10 -1.11 -2.57
N PRO A 406 18.06 0.21 -2.88
CA PRO A 406 19.03 1.15 -2.31
C PRO A 406 18.96 1.27 -0.78
N LEU A 407 17.77 1.08 -0.20
CA LEU A 407 17.59 1.12 1.25
C LEU A 407 18.21 -0.11 1.91
N LEU A 408 18.00 -1.29 1.33
CA LEU A 408 18.54 -2.54 1.84
C LEU A 408 20.05 -2.64 1.63
N GLU A 409 20.59 -2.19 0.49
CA GLU A 409 22.03 -2.11 0.26
C GLU A 409 22.71 -1.30 1.37
N ARG A 410 22.18 -0.11 1.69
CA ARG A 410 22.70 0.71 2.80
C ARG A 410 22.57 0.01 4.15
N TRP A 411 21.43 -0.61 4.43
CA TRP A 411 21.18 -1.27 5.71
C TRP A 411 22.03 -2.53 5.93
N LEU A 412 22.18 -3.34 4.89
CA LEU A 412 23.02 -4.54 4.89
C LEU A 412 24.50 -4.17 4.88
N GLY A 413 24.90 -3.15 4.10
CA GLY A 413 26.26 -2.60 4.13
C GLY A 413 26.65 -2.15 5.54
N ASN A 414 25.80 -1.36 6.20
CA ASN A 414 26.05 -0.93 7.58
C ASN A 414 26.04 -2.10 8.59
N LEU A 415 25.23 -3.14 8.34
CA LEU A 415 25.20 -4.34 9.18
C LEU A 415 26.50 -5.15 9.05
N LEU A 416 26.99 -5.33 7.82
CA LEU A 416 28.21 -6.06 7.52
C LEU A 416 29.44 -5.29 7.99
N ALA A 417 29.56 -4.00 7.66
CA ALA A 417 30.63 -3.14 8.16
C ALA A 417 30.73 -3.21 9.68
N ARG A 418 29.60 -3.08 10.39
CA ARG A 418 29.56 -3.22 11.85
C ARG A 418 29.98 -4.61 12.35
N GLN A 419 29.70 -5.66 11.59
CA GLN A 419 30.03 -7.03 11.96
C GLN A 419 31.52 -7.35 11.75
N PHE A 420 32.14 -6.77 10.72
CA PHE A 420 33.55 -7.00 10.38
C PHE A 420 34.49 -5.99 11.05
N GLU A 421 34.16 -4.70 11.02
CA GLU A 421 34.97 -3.61 11.58
C GLU A 421 34.62 -3.32 13.05
N GLY A 422 33.49 -3.83 13.54
CA GLY A 422 33.01 -3.56 14.89
C GLY A 422 32.20 -2.26 15.02
N ARG A 423 31.84 -1.91 16.27
CA ARG A 423 31.12 -0.67 16.57
C ARG A 423 32.08 0.40 17.09
N HIS A 424 32.11 1.54 16.42
CA HIS A 424 32.76 2.75 16.91
C HIS A 424 31.98 3.33 18.10
N ALA A 425 32.53 3.24 19.32
CA ALA A 425 31.82 3.59 20.55
C ALA A 425 31.60 5.11 20.73
N LYS A 426 32.49 5.95 20.20
CA LYS A 426 32.46 7.42 20.31
C LYS A 426 32.58 8.15 18.95
N GLY A 427 32.43 7.44 17.83
CA GLY A 427 32.70 8.01 16.50
C GLY A 427 31.67 9.02 15.99
N THR A 428 30.47 9.09 16.59
CA THR A 428 29.43 10.04 16.21
C THR A 428 28.85 10.71 17.45
N ALA A 429 28.81 12.05 17.44
CA ALA A 429 28.14 12.83 18.46
C ALA A 429 26.66 12.48 18.50
N LYS A 430 26.13 12.22 19.70
CA LYS A 430 24.72 11.88 19.87
C LYS A 430 23.89 13.15 19.81
N THR A 431 22.93 13.22 18.89
CA THR A 431 21.96 14.33 18.83
C THR A 431 21.15 14.39 20.12
N VAL A 432 20.89 15.61 20.60
CA VAL A 432 20.03 15.86 21.75
C VAL A 432 18.59 15.62 21.31
N THR A 433 18.00 14.55 21.82
CA THR A 433 16.61 14.18 21.57
C THR A 433 15.77 14.57 22.78
N LYS A 434 14.43 14.54 22.66
CA LYS A 434 13.49 14.95 23.71
C LYS A 434 13.85 14.45 25.12
N GLN A 435 14.29 13.18 25.25
CA GLN A 435 14.68 12.58 26.53
C GLN A 435 15.87 13.27 27.22
N ARG A 436 16.75 13.93 26.46
CA ARG A 436 18.01 14.51 26.95
C ARG A 436 18.02 16.02 26.96
N VAL A 437 16.92 16.68 26.57
CA VAL A 437 16.88 18.14 26.48
C VAL A 437 17.20 18.77 27.83
N GLU A 438 16.55 18.33 28.89
CA GLU A 438 16.77 18.88 30.24
C GLU A 438 18.17 18.55 30.79
N SER A 439 18.62 17.30 30.63
CA SER A 439 19.95 16.90 31.08
C SER A 439 21.07 17.61 30.31
N HIS A 440 20.85 17.91 29.03
CA HIS A 440 21.80 18.65 28.22
C HIS A 440 21.79 20.14 28.58
N PHE A 441 20.63 20.73 28.81
CA PHE A 441 20.50 22.09 29.33
C PHE A 441 21.25 22.25 30.65
N ASP A 442 21.09 21.33 31.60
CA ASP A 442 21.83 21.36 32.86
C ASP A 442 23.33 21.16 32.68
N LEU A 443 23.76 20.40 31.67
CA LEU A 443 25.17 20.20 31.34
C LEU A 443 25.79 21.50 30.80
N GLU A 444 25.10 22.16 29.87
CA GLU A 444 25.51 23.44 29.29
C GLU A 444 25.49 24.57 30.32
N LEU A 445 24.43 24.63 31.16
CA LEU A 445 24.33 25.60 32.24
C LEU A 445 25.50 25.48 33.21
N ARG A 446 25.84 24.26 33.64
CA ARG A 446 27.01 24.02 34.50
C ARG A 446 28.31 24.40 33.82
N ALA A 447 28.46 24.12 32.53
CA ALA A 447 29.66 24.49 31.78
C ALA A 447 29.81 26.02 31.66
N ALA A 448 28.70 26.74 31.39
CA ALA A 448 28.68 28.20 31.32
C ALA A 448 29.01 28.84 32.68
N VAL A 449 28.41 28.34 33.76
CA VAL A 449 28.72 28.78 35.13
C VAL A 449 30.20 28.53 35.45
N MET A 450 30.75 27.38 35.06
CA MET A 450 32.17 27.07 35.28
C MET A 450 33.10 28.02 34.55
N HIS A 451 32.79 28.39 33.30
CA HIS A 451 33.56 29.40 32.56
C HIS A 451 33.57 30.74 33.29
N ASP A 452 32.39 31.25 33.68
CA ASP A 452 32.28 32.53 34.38
C ASP A 452 32.98 32.51 35.75
N ILE A 453 32.95 31.37 36.48
CA ILE A 453 33.68 31.22 37.74
C ILE A 453 35.19 31.35 37.51
N VAL A 454 35.74 30.68 36.50
CA VAL A 454 37.18 30.69 36.21
C VAL A 454 37.67 32.09 35.84
N ASP A 455 36.88 32.84 35.07
CA ASP A 455 37.21 34.20 34.63
C ASP A 455 37.14 35.23 35.77
N MET A 456 36.26 35.03 36.76
CA MET A 456 36.12 35.92 37.92
C MET A 456 37.13 35.64 39.04
N MET A 457 37.81 34.49 39.05
CA MET A 457 38.71 34.11 40.14
C MET A 457 40.14 34.64 39.90
N PRO A 458 40.77 35.30 40.90
CA PRO A 458 42.14 35.78 40.77
C PRO A 458 43.16 34.63 40.63
N GLU A 459 44.31 34.93 40.02
CA GLU A 459 45.37 33.96 39.77
C GLU A 459 45.90 33.37 41.08
N GLY A 460 45.72 32.05 41.28
CA GLY A 460 46.13 31.33 42.50
C GLY A 460 45.02 30.53 43.21
N LEU A 461 43.73 30.75 42.90
CA LEU A 461 42.60 30.10 43.59
C LEU A 461 41.71 29.19 42.70
N LYS A 462 42.05 29.03 41.42
CA LYS A 462 41.14 28.65 40.32
C LYS A 462 40.47 27.27 40.41
N GLU A 463 41.13 26.23 40.93
CA GLU A 463 40.60 24.85 40.80
C GLU A 463 39.86 24.29 42.03
N SER A 464 40.23 24.69 43.26
CA SER A 464 39.75 23.98 44.47
C SER A 464 38.31 24.33 44.89
N LYS A 465 37.81 25.53 44.57
CA LYS A 465 36.51 26.04 45.05
C LYS A 465 35.36 25.94 44.03
N SER A 466 35.65 25.63 42.76
CA SER A 466 34.68 25.59 41.66
C SER A 466 33.53 24.61 41.93
N ARG A 467 33.83 23.42 42.45
CA ARG A 467 32.85 22.38 42.79
C ARG A 467 31.88 22.82 43.90
N THR A 468 32.36 23.55 44.90
CA THR A 468 31.55 24.06 46.01
C THR A 468 30.57 25.14 45.51
N ILE A 469 31.02 26.00 44.59
CA ILE A 469 30.14 27.01 43.97
C ILE A 469 29.02 26.34 43.16
N LEU A 470 29.31 25.26 42.42
CA LEU A 470 28.27 24.49 41.71
C LEU A 470 27.28 23.80 42.66
N GLN A 471 27.71 23.41 43.87
CA GLN A 471 26.79 22.91 44.90
C GLN A 471 25.86 24.01 45.38
N HIS A 472 26.39 25.21 45.64
CA HIS A 472 25.58 26.39 45.98
C HIS A 472 24.58 26.75 44.88
N LEU A 473 24.96 26.68 43.59
CA LEU A 473 24.04 26.88 42.48
C LEU A 473 22.91 25.84 42.45
N SER A 474 23.24 24.58 42.70
CA SER A 474 22.25 23.50 42.76
C SER A 474 21.28 23.68 43.94
N GLU A 475 21.78 24.17 45.08
CA GLU A 475 20.96 24.46 46.25
C GLU A 475 20.08 25.70 46.06
N ALA A 476 20.64 26.77 45.49
CA ALA A 476 19.88 27.97 45.14
C ALA A 476 18.70 27.67 44.20
N TRP A 477 18.90 26.78 43.21
CA TRP A 477 17.82 26.30 42.34
C TRP A 477 16.73 25.52 43.09
N ARG A 478 17.10 24.72 44.10
CA ARG A 478 16.12 24.00 44.94
C ARG A 478 15.33 24.96 45.82
N CYS A 479 16.02 25.91 46.46
CA CYS A 479 15.38 26.97 47.25
C CYS A 479 14.40 27.77 46.40
N TRP A 480 14.76 28.13 45.16
CA TRP A 480 13.86 28.82 44.22
C TRP A 480 12.59 28.00 43.94
N LYS A 481 12.73 26.70 43.60
CA LYS A 481 11.57 25.83 43.35
C LYS A 481 10.68 25.60 44.59
N ALA A 482 11.27 25.64 45.78
CA ALA A 482 10.56 25.48 47.05
C ALA A 482 10.02 26.81 47.62
N ASN A 483 10.29 27.93 46.95
CA ASN A 483 9.96 29.27 47.41
C ASN A 483 10.57 29.61 48.80
N ILE A 484 11.82 29.17 49.04
CA ILE A 484 12.59 29.44 50.26
C ILE A 484 13.63 30.53 49.95
N PRO A 485 13.80 31.57 50.81
CA PRO A 485 14.84 32.56 50.61
C PRO A 485 16.23 31.92 50.75
N TRP A 486 17.04 32.03 49.70
CA TRP A 486 18.42 31.53 49.70
C TRP A 486 19.38 32.67 50.06
N LYS A 487 20.01 32.58 51.24
CA LYS A 487 21.08 33.49 51.67
C LYS A 487 22.16 32.69 52.40
N VAL A 488 23.40 32.77 51.92
CA VAL A 488 24.54 32.02 52.49
C VAL A 488 25.45 33.00 53.25
N PRO A 489 25.66 32.83 54.58
CA PRO A 489 26.60 33.64 55.33
C PRO A 489 28.03 33.48 54.80
N GLY A 490 28.75 34.58 54.57
CA GLY A 490 30.16 34.57 54.15
C GLY A 490 30.43 34.25 52.68
N LEU A 491 29.40 34.19 51.82
CA LEU A 491 29.59 34.04 50.37
C LEU A 491 29.99 35.38 49.73
N PRO A 492 31.04 35.44 48.87
CA PRO A 492 31.41 36.67 48.18
C PRO A 492 30.29 37.21 47.27
N SER A 493 30.04 38.51 47.32
CA SER A 493 28.98 39.20 46.56
C SER A 493 29.02 38.93 45.04
N PRO A 494 30.18 38.84 44.36
CA PRO A 494 30.23 38.50 42.93
C PRO A 494 29.71 37.08 42.63
N ILE A 495 30.02 36.11 43.49
CA ILE A 495 29.59 34.71 43.32
C ILE A 495 28.09 34.58 43.60
N GLU A 496 27.59 35.28 44.61
CA GLU A 496 26.15 35.33 44.92
C GLU A 496 25.36 35.89 43.72
N SER A 497 25.82 37.00 43.13
CA SER A 497 25.20 37.63 41.96
C SER A 497 25.23 36.72 40.73
N LEU A 498 26.32 35.99 40.51
CA LEU A 498 26.44 35.00 39.43
C LEU A 498 25.40 33.88 39.58
N ILE A 499 25.28 33.31 40.78
CA ILE A 499 24.34 32.21 41.04
C ILE A 499 22.90 32.69 40.79
N LEU A 500 22.52 33.88 41.29
CA LEU A 500 21.19 34.43 41.08
C LEU A 500 20.88 34.67 39.59
N LYS A 501 21.84 35.14 38.79
CA LYS A 501 21.69 35.30 37.34
C LYS A 501 21.33 33.97 36.66
N TYR A 502 22.08 32.90 36.94
CA TYR A 502 21.83 31.59 36.33
C TYR A 502 20.61 30.86 36.88
N VAL A 503 20.26 31.07 38.15
CA VAL A 503 19.00 30.58 38.73
C VAL A 503 17.81 31.24 38.05
N LYS A 504 17.86 32.56 37.79
CA LYS A 504 16.83 33.27 37.05
C LYS A 504 16.72 32.78 35.59
N LEU A 505 17.85 32.62 34.90
CA LEU A 505 17.85 32.09 33.53
C LEU A 505 17.21 30.70 33.46
N LYS A 506 17.53 29.83 34.42
CA LYS A 506 16.91 28.50 34.53
C LYS A 506 15.43 28.56 34.90
N ALA A 507 15.03 29.51 35.75
CA ALA A 507 13.64 29.76 36.10
C ALA A 507 12.81 30.21 34.89
N ASP A 508 13.31 31.16 34.11
CA ASP A 508 12.65 31.66 32.90
C ASP A 508 12.46 30.51 31.89
N TRP A 509 13.51 29.72 31.66
CA TRP A 509 13.42 28.52 30.82
C TRP A 509 12.37 27.53 31.34
N TRP A 510 12.38 27.24 32.64
CA TRP A 510 11.46 26.28 33.28
C TRP A 510 10.00 26.74 33.15
N THR A 511 9.73 28.02 33.42
CA THR A 511 8.40 28.63 33.34
C THR A 511 7.90 28.68 31.88
N ASN A 512 8.75 29.06 30.93
CA ASN A 512 8.39 29.07 29.51
C ASN A 512 8.06 27.68 28.97
N VAL A 513 8.83 26.66 29.37
CA VAL A 513 8.54 25.26 29.03
C VAL A 513 7.25 24.78 29.70
N ALA A 514 6.96 25.21 30.92
CA ALA A 514 5.71 24.90 31.60
C ALA A 514 4.49 25.54 30.92
N HIS A 515 4.61 26.77 30.40
CA HIS A 515 3.54 27.41 29.64
C HIS A 515 3.33 26.81 28.24
N TYR A 516 4.39 26.28 27.62
CA TYR A 516 4.31 25.67 26.30
C TYR A 516 3.68 24.26 26.31
N ASN A 517 3.94 23.46 27.35
CA ASN A 517 3.37 22.11 27.50
C ASN A 517 1.94 22.17 28.01
#